data_AF-A0A8K0E4C3-F1
#
_entry.id   AF-A0A8K0E4C3-F1
#
_cell.length_a   1.000
_cell.length_b   1.000
_cell.length_c   1.000
_cell.angle_alpha   90.00
_cell.angle_beta   90.00
_cell.angle_gamma   90.00
#
_symmetry.space_group_name_H-M   'P 1'
#
loop_
_entity.id
_entity.type
_entity.pdbx_description
1 polymer ?
#
loop_
_entity_poly.entity_id
_entity_poly.type
_entity_poly.pdbx_seq_one_letter_code
_entity_poly.pdbx_strand_id
1 'polypeptide(L)'
;MRDGRINNLKEMIQQMSLEEMSSLLLKVVQSQPAVIFDIVQIGVERRRAAAAAGAEGGGEGGGDGGGDGDVGGQGSPTWCTCTHCREMMTDLERKCCGGSPRSCISRLPDMDLFVLDQGVLRLARMVRDDILALQYDQEPGADMKEFRHAAYRQFVVWQYGRLGAGNRIVIPSCCVWRIRNTFQDPHDHYTGFIPNRL
;
A
#
# COMPACT_ATOMS: atom_id res chain seq x y z
N MET A 1 28.06 -3.68 -12.93
CA MET A 1 27.31 -4.60 -13.84
C MET A 1 25.81 -4.28 -13.91
N ARG A 2 25.12 -4.00 -12.80
CA ARG A 2 23.69 -3.61 -12.80
C ARG A 2 23.43 -2.26 -13.50
N ASP A 3 24.31 -1.28 -13.32
CA ASP A 3 24.13 0.06 -13.88
C ASP A 3 24.24 0.11 -15.41
N GLY A 4 25.11 -0.73 -16.00
CA GLY A 4 25.24 -0.86 -17.46
C GLY A 4 23.98 -1.44 -18.12
N ARG A 5 23.31 -2.39 -17.45
CA ARG A 5 22.04 -2.96 -17.93
C ARG A 5 20.90 -1.95 -17.87
N ILE A 6 20.85 -1.12 -16.82
CA ILE A 6 19.83 -0.08 -16.69
C ILE A 6 20.04 1.02 -17.72
N ASN A 7 21.29 1.43 -17.98
CA ASN A 7 21.58 2.46 -18.98
C ASN A 7 21.26 1.98 -20.41
N ASN A 8 21.61 0.74 -20.75
CA ASN A 8 21.25 0.17 -22.05
C ASN A 8 19.72 0.07 -22.23
N LEU A 9 18.99 -0.32 -21.16
CA LEU A 9 17.53 -0.35 -21.20
C LEU A 9 16.92 1.05 -21.40
N LYS A 10 17.49 2.09 -20.78
CA LYS A 10 17.06 3.49 -20.97
C LYS A 10 17.25 3.93 -22.42
N GLU A 11 18.39 3.64 -23.03
CA GLU A 11 18.66 3.96 -24.44
C GLU A 11 17.67 3.26 -25.36
N MET A 12 17.38 1.97 -25.13
CA MET A 12 16.38 1.23 -25.89
C MET A 12 14.99 1.86 -25.78
N ILE A 13 14.57 2.27 -24.57
CA ILE A 13 13.25 2.90 -24.35
C ILE A 13 13.19 4.26 -25.04
N GLN A 14 14.27 5.05 -25.02
CA GLN A 14 14.33 6.37 -25.66
C GLN A 14 14.24 6.30 -27.20
N GLN A 15 14.62 5.17 -27.79
CA GLN A 15 14.55 4.96 -29.24
C GLN A 15 13.17 4.44 -29.72
N MET A 16 12.28 4.04 -28.80
CA MET A 16 10.94 3.55 -29.17
C MET A 16 9.99 4.69 -29.54
N SER A 17 9.16 4.44 -30.54
CA SER A 17 8.01 5.31 -30.84
C SER A 17 6.93 5.24 -29.76
N LEU A 18 6.03 6.23 -29.74
CA LEU A 18 4.91 6.27 -28.79
C LEU A 18 3.95 5.07 -28.95
N GLU A 19 3.76 4.58 -30.17
CA GLU A 19 2.92 3.41 -30.45
C GLU A 19 3.55 2.12 -29.91
N GLU A 20 4.85 1.93 -30.12
CA GLU A 20 5.59 0.78 -29.59
C GLU A 20 5.62 0.78 -28.07
N MET A 21 5.81 1.96 -27.47
CA MET A 21 5.79 2.11 -26.01
C MET A 21 4.41 1.81 -25.42
N SER A 22 3.33 2.26 -26.07
CA SER A 22 1.96 1.98 -25.65
C SER A 22 1.64 0.49 -25.74
N SER A 23 2.03 -0.17 -26.83
CA SER A 23 1.86 -1.61 -27.03
C SER A 23 2.65 -2.42 -25.99
N LEU A 24 3.89 -2.01 -25.70
CA LEU A 24 4.71 -2.64 -24.66
C LEU A 24 4.10 -2.48 -23.27
N LEU A 25 3.64 -1.27 -22.92
CA LEU A 25 2.98 -1.02 -21.63
C LEU A 25 1.73 -1.87 -21.45
N LEU A 26 0.90 -1.99 -22.49
CA LEU A 26 -0.28 -2.87 -22.45
C LEU A 26 0.11 -4.34 -22.24
N LYS A 27 1.16 -4.83 -22.91
CA LYS A 27 1.68 -6.20 -22.68
C LYS A 27 2.24 -6.39 -21.27
N VAL A 28 2.92 -5.40 -20.72
CA VAL A 28 3.44 -5.43 -19.34
C VAL A 28 2.29 -5.47 -18.35
N VAL A 29 1.25 -4.65 -18.52
CA VAL A 29 0.05 -4.68 -17.66
C VAL A 29 -0.69 -6.01 -17.77
N GLN A 30 -0.82 -6.58 -18.97
CA GLN A 30 -1.43 -7.90 -19.15
C GLN A 30 -0.62 -9.02 -18.46
N SER A 31 0.71 -8.91 -18.48
CA SER A 31 1.60 -9.90 -17.85
C SER A 31 1.76 -9.70 -16.35
N GLN A 32 1.64 -8.45 -15.88
CA GLN A 32 1.77 -8.03 -14.49
C GLN A 32 0.70 -6.99 -14.17
N PRO A 33 -0.53 -7.42 -13.80
CA PRO A 33 -1.65 -6.51 -13.58
C PRO A 33 -1.40 -5.41 -12.54
N ALA A 34 -0.51 -5.64 -11.57
CA ALA A 34 -0.16 -4.66 -10.55
C ALA A 34 0.49 -3.38 -11.11
N VAL A 35 1.15 -3.45 -12.27
CA VAL A 35 1.79 -2.28 -12.94
C VAL A 35 0.77 -1.21 -13.32
N ILE A 36 -0.53 -1.55 -13.42
CA ILE A 36 -1.59 -0.57 -13.68
C ILE A 36 -1.66 0.51 -12.60
N PHE A 37 -1.32 0.18 -11.34
CA PHE A 37 -1.39 1.12 -10.24
C PHE A 37 -0.36 2.24 -10.37
N ASP A 38 0.83 1.93 -10.90
CA ASP A 38 1.87 2.93 -11.20
C ASP A 38 1.42 3.88 -12.31
N ILE A 39 0.77 3.36 -13.35
CA ILE A 39 0.19 4.17 -14.44
C ILE A 39 -0.90 5.12 -13.90
N VAL A 40 -1.77 4.60 -13.03
CA VAL A 40 -2.80 5.41 -12.37
C VAL A 40 -2.16 6.48 -11.50
N GLN A 41 -1.10 6.16 -10.76
CA GLN A 41 -0.38 7.12 -9.92
C GLN A 41 0.23 8.26 -10.73
N ILE A 42 0.84 7.99 -11.89
CA ILE A 42 1.32 9.03 -12.81
C ILE A 42 0.18 9.97 -13.23
N GLY A 43 -1.01 9.43 -13.50
CA GLY A 43 -2.20 10.23 -13.81
C GLY A 43 -2.72 11.07 -12.63
N VAL A 44 -2.58 10.58 -11.40
CA VAL A 44 -2.91 11.32 -10.17
C VAL A 44 -1.91 12.45 -9.96
N GLU A 45 -0.61 12.19 -10.11
CA GLU A 45 0.46 13.19 -10.00
C GLU A 45 0.30 14.31 -11.03
N ARG A 46 -0.03 13.97 -12.28
CA ARG A 46 -0.33 14.96 -13.34
C ARG A 46 -1.51 15.85 -12.97
N ARG A 47 -2.59 15.28 -12.40
CA ARG A 47 -3.75 16.06 -11.94
C ARG A 47 -3.43 16.95 -10.75
N ARG A 48 -2.62 16.48 -9.81
CA ARG A 48 -2.14 17.28 -8.67
C ARG A 48 -1.28 18.45 -9.14
N ALA A 49 -0.36 18.23 -10.07
CA ALA A 49 0.47 19.27 -10.66
C ALA A 49 -0.38 20.33 -11.39
N ALA A 50 -1.41 19.91 -12.14
CA ALA A 50 -2.33 20.82 -12.80
C ALA A 50 -3.20 21.63 -11.81
N ALA A 51 -3.66 21.02 -10.72
CA ALA A 51 -4.41 21.70 -9.67
C ALA A 51 -3.56 22.71 -8.89
N ALA A 52 -2.29 22.37 -8.60
CA ALA A 52 -1.34 23.29 -7.97
C ALA A 52 -1.02 24.50 -8.87
N ALA A 53 -0.90 24.28 -10.19
CA ALA A 53 -0.72 25.36 -11.16
C ALA A 53 -1.97 26.25 -11.35
N GLY A 54 -3.16 25.78 -10.95
CA GLY A 54 -4.42 26.52 -11.05
C GLY A 54 -4.86 27.26 -9.78
N ALA A 55 -4.09 27.19 -8.69
CA ALA A 55 -4.46 27.75 -7.37
C ALA A 55 -3.96 29.18 -7.12
N GLU A 56 -3.28 29.82 -8.08
CA GLU A 56 -2.92 31.25 -8.01
C GLU A 56 -4.08 32.12 -8.53
N GLY A 57 -5.20 32.21 -7.79
CA GLY A 57 -6.29 33.11 -8.15
C GLY A 57 -7.57 33.02 -7.31
N GLY A 58 -7.65 33.85 -6.25
CA GLY A 58 -8.87 34.21 -5.50
C GLY A 58 -9.34 33.12 -4.52
N GLY A 59 -9.83 33.40 -3.31
CA GLY A 59 -10.42 34.58 -2.71
C GLY A 59 -11.36 34.09 -1.59
N GLU A 60 -11.47 34.85 -0.51
CA GLU A 60 -12.11 34.50 0.78
C GLU A 60 -13.59 34.10 0.72
N GLY A 61 -14.04 33.32 1.72
CA GLY A 61 -15.45 33.09 2.00
C GLY A 61 -15.67 32.21 3.23
N GLY A 62 -16.01 32.85 4.36
CA GLY A 62 -16.37 32.20 5.61
C GLY A 62 -17.78 31.60 5.63
N GLY A 63 -18.03 30.76 6.65
CA GLY A 63 -19.35 30.18 6.91
C GLY A 63 -19.31 29.19 8.08
N ASP A 64 -19.82 29.65 9.22
CA ASP A 64 -19.95 29.00 10.52
C ASP A 64 -21.12 27.97 10.55
N GLY A 65 -21.09 27.01 11.49
CA GLY A 65 -22.22 26.10 11.73
C GLY A 65 -21.86 24.78 12.42
N GLY A 66 -22.03 24.74 13.75
CA GLY A 66 -21.68 23.63 14.63
C GLY A 66 -22.62 22.41 14.65
N GLY A 67 -22.19 21.38 15.39
CA GLY A 67 -22.96 20.19 15.75
C GLY A 67 -22.12 19.06 16.35
N ASP A 68 -22.21 18.92 17.69
CA ASP A 68 -22.11 17.73 18.54
C ASP A 68 -20.88 16.79 18.46
N GLY A 69 -20.07 16.80 19.52
CA GLY A 69 -19.08 15.76 19.85
C GLY A 69 -19.74 14.54 20.52
N ASP A 70 -19.11 13.37 20.66
CA ASP A 70 -17.73 12.93 20.55
C ASP A 70 -17.76 11.39 20.61
N VAL A 71 -16.92 10.67 19.85
CA VAL A 71 -15.93 9.68 20.35
C VAL A 71 -14.94 9.37 19.21
N GLY A 72 -13.76 10.01 19.23
CA GLY A 72 -12.50 9.41 18.77
C GLY A 72 -12.00 9.71 17.34
N GLY A 73 -12.57 10.68 16.64
CA GLY A 73 -12.05 11.14 15.34
C GLY A 73 -10.85 12.07 15.51
N GLN A 74 -9.65 11.54 15.78
CA GLN A 74 -8.44 12.30 15.48
C GLN A 74 -8.53 12.65 13.98
N GLY A 75 -8.65 13.95 13.68
CA GLY A 75 -8.73 14.43 12.31
C GLY A 75 -7.66 13.75 11.46
N SER A 76 -8.01 13.40 10.22
CA SER A 76 -7.07 12.72 9.34
C SER A 76 -5.74 13.49 9.30
N PRO A 77 -4.59 12.82 9.46
CA PRO A 77 -3.30 13.51 9.51
C PRO A 77 -3.09 14.41 8.30
N THR A 78 -2.31 15.49 8.44
CA THR A 78 -2.07 16.48 7.37
C THR A 78 -1.46 15.88 6.10
N TRP A 79 -0.76 14.76 6.22
CA TRP A 79 -0.16 13.98 5.13
C TRP A 79 -1.12 12.96 4.49
N CYS A 80 -2.37 12.89 4.97
CA CYS A 80 -3.38 11.96 4.48
C CYS A 80 -4.25 12.59 3.39
N THR A 81 -4.38 11.90 2.25
CA THR A 81 -5.34 12.29 1.19
C THR A 81 -6.58 11.39 1.13
N CYS A 82 -6.52 10.20 1.73
CA CYS A 82 -7.58 9.21 1.66
C CYS A 82 -8.57 9.27 2.82
N THR A 83 -8.36 10.16 3.80
CA THR A 83 -9.15 10.35 5.04
C THR A 83 -9.23 9.14 5.98
N HIS A 84 -8.58 8.02 5.68
CA HIS A 84 -8.60 6.80 6.51
C HIS A 84 -7.24 6.49 7.19
N CYS A 85 -6.23 7.36 7.05
CA CYS A 85 -4.97 7.18 7.78
C CYS A 85 -5.10 7.65 9.22
N ARG A 86 -4.32 7.04 10.12
CA ARG A 86 -4.11 7.49 11.50
C ARG A 86 -2.61 7.74 11.72
N GLU A 87 -2.28 8.40 12.82
CA GLU A 87 -0.87 8.62 13.17
C GLU A 87 -0.07 7.32 13.33
N MET A 88 1.22 7.43 13.05
CA MET A 88 2.15 6.31 13.04
C MET A 88 3.34 6.62 13.97
N MET A 89 3.96 5.56 14.50
CA MET A 89 5.04 5.67 15.49
C MET A 89 6.29 6.36 14.91
N THR A 90 6.55 6.18 13.62
CA THR A 90 7.73 6.73 12.96
C THR A 90 7.36 7.56 11.75
N ASP A 91 8.17 8.57 11.43
CA ASP A 91 7.98 9.42 10.24
C ASP A 91 8.03 8.61 8.95
N LEU A 92 8.87 7.57 8.92
CA LEU A 92 8.97 6.63 7.80
C LEU A 92 7.64 5.92 7.52
N GLU A 93 6.85 5.66 8.57
CA GLU A 93 5.55 5.01 8.48
C GLU A 93 4.39 5.97 8.17
N ARG A 94 4.60 7.29 8.21
CA ARG A 94 3.60 8.32 7.86
C ARG A 94 3.36 8.40 6.36
N LYS A 95 2.86 7.30 5.79
CA LYS A 95 2.59 7.13 4.36
C LYS A 95 1.10 6.92 4.12
N CYS A 96 0.53 7.71 3.21
CA CYS A 96 -0.84 7.52 2.73
C CYS A 96 -0.88 6.60 1.49
N CYS A 97 -2.01 5.96 1.22
CA CYS A 97 -2.20 5.19 -0.01
C CYS A 97 -2.42 6.06 -1.26
N GLY A 98 -2.54 7.40 -1.08
CA GLY A 98 -2.70 8.36 -2.19
C GLY A 98 -4.10 8.41 -2.82
N GLY A 99 -4.99 7.47 -2.47
CA GLY A 99 -6.38 7.42 -2.94
C GLY A 99 -7.24 8.57 -2.41
N SER A 100 -8.43 8.73 -3.02
CA SER A 100 -9.50 9.60 -2.52
C SER A 100 -10.24 8.92 -1.36
N PRO A 101 -11.12 9.63 -0.63
CA PRO A 101 -11.95 9.03 0.42
C PRO A 101 -12.77 7.81 -0.04
N ARG A 102 -13.16 7.77 -1.31
CA ARG A 102 -13.94 6.68 -1.93
C ARG A 102 -13.07 5.61 -2.62
N SER A 103 -11.79 5.89 -2.84
CA SER A 103 -10.85 4.99 -3.53
C SER A 103 -9.66 4.61 -2.66
N CYS A 104 -9.84 4.64 -1.34
CA CYS A 104 -8.81 4.21 -0.40
C CYS A 104 -8.59 2.71 -0.54
N ILE A 105 -7.33 2.28 -0.69
CA ILE A 105 -6.97 0.86 -0.84
C ILE A 105 -7.51 0.02 0.33
N SER A 106 -7.49 0.58 1.55
CA SER A 106 -7.99 -0.10 2.76
C SER A 106 -9.51 -0.38 2.76
N ARG A 107 -10.25 0.20 1.82
CA ARG A 107 -11.71 0.05 1.65
C ARG A 107 -12.10 -0.71 0.38
N LEU A 108 -11.13 -1.11 -0.44
CA LEU A 108 -11.42 -1.91 -1.63
C LEU A 108 -11.84 -3.32 -1.23
N PRO A 109 -12.79 -3.95 -1.95
CA PRO A 109 -13.17 -5.34 -1.70
C PRO A 109 -11.98 -6.32 -1.75
N ASP A 110 -11.01 -6.03 -2.61
CA ASP A 110 -9.76 -6.80 -2.73
C ASP A 110 -8.94 -6.82 -1.44
N MET A 111 -9.02 -5.76 -0.63
CA MET A 111 -8.38 -5.73 0.68
C MET A 111 -8.98 -6.80 1.59
N ASP A 112 -10.31 -6.93 1.61
CA ASP A 112 -10.98 -7.94 2.42
C ASP A 112 -10.65 -9.34 1.89
N LEU A 113 -10.74 -9.56 0.57
CA LEU A 113 -10.52 -10.87 -0.05
C LEU A 113 -9.06 -11.34 0.04
N PHE A 114 -8.09 -10.49 -0.30
CA PHE A 114 -6.69 -10.92 -0.42
C PHE A 114 -5.89 -10.76 0.87
N VAL A 115 -6.25 -9.80 1.73
CA VAL A 115 -5.38 -9.40 2.86
C VAL A 115 -6.01 -9.69 4.22
N LEU A 116 -7.34 -9.72 4.32
CA LEU A 116 -8.04 -9.86 5.61
C LEU A 116 -8.78 -11.20 5.77
N ASP A 117 -8.99 -11.94 4.68
CA ASP A 117 -9.59 -13.27 4.75
C ASP A 117 -8.65 -14.27 5.44
N GLN A 118 -9.11 -14.87 6.54
CA GLN A 118 -8.30 -15.79 7.32
C GLN A 118 -7.98 -17.08 6.56
N GLY A 119 -8.87 -17.56 5.68
CA GLY A 119 -8.64 -18.75 4.86
C GLY A 119 -7.50 -18.54 3.87
N VAL A 120 -7.51 -17.40 3.18
CA VAL A 120 -6.43 -16.96 2.29
C VAL A 120 -5.11 -16.82 3.05
N LEU A 121 -5.11 -16.19 4.21
CA LEU A 121 -3.91 -16.03 5.02
C LEU A 121 -3.37 -17.37 5.56
N ARG A 122 -4.24 -18.30 5.96
CA ARG A 122 -3.84 -19.67 6.36
C ARG A 122 -3.17 -20.39 5.20
N LEU A 123 -3.79 -20.34 4.00
CA LEU A 123 -3.21 -20.96 2.81
C LEU A 123 -1.86 -20.35 2.43
N ALA A 124 -1.76 -19.02 2.40
CA ALA A 124 -0.51 -18.31 2.09
C ALA A 124 0.62 -18.68 3.04
N ARG A 125 0.30 -18.91 4.32
CA ARG A 125 1.26 -19.40 5.31
C ARG A 125 1.66 -20.84 5.07
N MET A 126 0.71 -21.75 4.88
CA MET A 126 1.02 -23.16 4.59
C MET A 126 1.95 -23.29 3.39
N VAL A 127 1.68 -22.56 2.31
CA VAL A 127 2.55 -22.54 1.12
C VAL A 127 3.95 -22.01 1.45
N ARG A 128 4.05 -20.94 2.24
CA ARG A 128 5.35 -20.39 2.65
C ARG A 128 6.14 -21.38 3.50
N ASP A 129 5.48 -22.02 4.45
CA ASP A 129 6.13 -22.91 5.42
C ASP A 129 6.61 -24.19 4.71
N ASP A 130 5.84 -24.72 3.75
CA ASP A 130 6.24 -25.82 2.86
C ASP A 130 7.48 -25.47 2.02
N ILE A 131 7.47 -24.30 1.35
CA ILE A 131 8.61 -23.82 0.55
C ILE A 131 9.89 -23.64 1.40
N LEU A 132 9.74 -23.21 2.64
CA LEU A 132 10.86 -22.95 3.55
C LEU A 132 11.22 -24.14 4.44
N ALA A 133 10.54 -25.29 4.29
CA ALA A 133 10.67 -26.48 5.12
C ALA A 133 10.62 -26.17 6.63
N LEU A 134 9.74 -25.25 7.04
CA LEU A 134 9.56 -24.88 8.43
C LEU A 134 8.66 -25.90 9.14
N GLN A 135 9.13 -26.44 10.27
CA GLN A 135 8.30 -27.29 11.14
C GLN A 135 7.34 -26.40 11.95
N TYR A 136 6.09 -26.84 12.08
CA TYR A 136 5.04 -26.08 12.73
C TYR A 136 4.42 -26.90 13.87
N ASP A 137 4.64 -26.46 15.11
CA ASP A 137 4.17 -27.14 16.32
C ASP A 137 2.82 -26.61 16.82
N GLN A 138 2.19 -25.68 16.09
CA GLN A 138 0.96 -24.98 16.49
C GLN A 138 -0.12 -25.06 15.40
N GLU A 139 -1.39 -24.85 15.72
CA GLU A 139 -2.41 -24.77 14.67
C GLU A 139 -2.22 -23.47 13.85
N PRO A 140 -2.18 -23.54 12.50
CA PRO A 140 -2.07 -22.35 11.65
C PRO A 140 -3.19 -21.34 11.92
N GLY A 141 -2.85 -20.21 12.54
CA GLY A 141 -3.80 -19.14 12.84
C GLY A 141 -4.32 -19.10 14.27
N ALA A 142 -3.68 -19.82 15.21
CA ALA A 142 -3.98 -19.71 16.64
C ALA A 142 -3.69 -18.31 17.23
N ASP A 143 -2.77 -17.53 16.61
CA ASP A 143 -2.38 -16.19 17.06
C ASP A 143 -2.72 -15.09 16.04
N MET A 144 -3.46 -14.06 16.49
CA MET A 144 -3.77 -12.86 15.70
C MET A 144 -2.52 -12.13 15.20
N LYS A 145 -1.40 -12.23 15.93
CA LYS A 145 -0.10 -11.69 15.50
C LYS A 145 0.41 -12.35 14.22
N GLU A 146 0.21 -13.66 14.07
CA GLU A 146 0.62 -14.38 12.86
C GLU A 146 -0.23 -13.95 11.66
N PHE A 147 -1.54 -13.76 11.86
CA PHE A 147 -2.42 -13.20 10.83
C PHE A 147 -2.00 -11.80 10.42
N ARG A 148 -1.68 -10.90 11.38
CA ARG A 148 -1.13 -9.57 11.04
C ARG A 148 0.12 -9.68 10.17
N HIS A 149 1.07 -10.53 10.57
CA HIS A 149 2.32 -10.69 9.85
C HIS A 149 2.13 -11.28 8.44
N ALA A 150 1.21 -12.24 8.30
CA ALA A 150 0.82 -12.78 7.01
C ALA A 150 0.15 -11.70 6.15
N ALA A 151 -0.80 -10.95 6.70
CA ALA A 151 -1.49 -9.87 6.02
C ALA A 151 -0.53 -8.77 5.52
N TYR A 152 0.46 -8.36 6.34
CA TYR A 152 1.47 -7.40 5.90
C TYR A 152 2.26 -7.91 4.68
N ARG A 153 2.69 -9.17 4.70
CA ARG A 153 3.41 -9.77 3.55
C ARG A 153 2.50 -9.88 2.33
N GLN A 154 1.27 -10.33 2.54
CA GLN A 154 0.28 -10.53 1.48
C GLN A 154 -0.08 -9.21 0.80
N PHE A 155 -0.28 -8.13 1.57
CA PHE A 155 -0.48 -6.78 1.04
C PHE A 155 0.69 -6.34 0.17
N VAL A 156 1.93 -6.57 0.64
CA VAL A 156 3.13 -6.20 -0.12
C VAL A 156 3.21 -6.95 -1.45
N VAL A 157 2.93 -8.26 -1.45
CA VAL A 157 2.90 -9.06 -2.68
C VAL A 157 1.79 -8.60 -3.62
N TRP A 158 0.61 -8.31 -3.09
CA TRP A 158 -0.52 -7.85 -3.89
C TRP A 158 -0.26 -6.49 -4.56
N GLN A 159 0.29 -5.53 -3.81
CA GLN A 159 0.48 -4.16 -4.30
C GLN A 159 1.79 -3.93 -5.05
N TYR A 160 2.86 -4.62 -4.65
CA TYR A 160 4.22 -4.36 -5.15
C TYR A 160 4.86 -5.58 -5.82
N GLY A 161 4.18 -6.73 -5.84
CA GLY A 161 4.73 -7.96 -6.40
C GLY A 161 5.93 -8.48 -5.59
N ARG A 162 6.84 -9.16 -6.30
CA ARG A 162 8.02 -9.80 -5.68
C ARG A 162 9.14 -8.78 -5.48
N LEU A 163 9.44 -8.44 -4.23
CA LEU A 163 10.51 -7.50 -3.87
C LEU A 163 11.92 -8.11 -3.85
N GLY A 164 12.05 -9.42 -3.61
CA GLY A 164 13.35 -10.08 -3.37
C GLY A 164 13.86 -9.94 -1.94
N ALA A 165 14.93 -10.67 -1.60
CA ALA A 165 15.46 -10.72 -0.25
C ALA A 165 16.04 -9.37 0.20
N GLY A 166 15.76 -8.98 1.45
CA GLY A 166 16.24 -7.73 2.06
C GLY A 166 15.51 -6.45 1.64
N ASN A 167 14.65 -6.52 0.62
CA ASN A 167 13.89 -5.35 0.16
C ASN A 167 12.54 -5.28 0.88
N ARG A 168 12.40 -4.30 1.77
CA ARG A 168 11.15 -4.05 2.51
C ARG A 168 10.57 -2.70 2.14
N ILE A 169 9.24 -2.65 1.96
CA ILE A 169 8.49 -1.42 1.67
C ILE A 169 7.53 -1.13 2.83
N VAL A 170 7.36 0.16 3.14
CA VAL A 170 6.38 0.64 4.10
C VAL A 170 4.97 0.56 3.51
N ILE A 171 4.09 -0.13 4.24
CA ILE A 171 2.65 -0.22 3.95
C ILE A 171 1.97 1.09 4.39
N PRO A 172 1.05 1.66 3.59
CA PRO A 172 0.31 2.86 3.98
C PRO A 172 -0.44 2.71 5.31
N SER A 173 -0.49 3.80 6.10
CA SER A 173 -1.14 3.85 7.41
C SER A 173 -2.59 3.35 7.38
N CYS A 174 -3.40 3.79 6.42
CA CYS A 174 -4.79 3.33 6.29
C CYS A 174 -4.91 1.81 6.16
N CYS A 175 -3.97 1.16 5.46
CA CYS A 175 -3.96 -0.29 5.28
C CYS A 175 -3.42 -1.00 6.52
N VAL A 176 -2.36 -0.47 7.16
CA VAL A 176 -1.82 -1.00 8.42
C VAL A 176 -2.88 -1.00 9.51
N TRP A 177 -3.57 0.12 9.70
CA TRP A 177 -4.63 0.24 10.70
C TRP A 177 -5.83 -0.64 10.39
N ARG A 178 -6.19 -0.78 9.10
CA ARG A 178 -7.23 -1.75 8.70
C ARG A 178 -6.85 -3.17 9.11
N ILE A 179 -5.61 -3.60 8.88
CA ILE A 179 -5.11 -4.93 9.28
C ILE A 179 -5.10 -5.09 10.80
N ARG A 180 -4.59 -4.09 11.54
CA ARG A 180 -4.53 -4.11 13.01
C ARG A 180 -5.91 -4.16 13.66
N ASN A 181 -6.88 -3.45 13.10
CA ASN A 181 -8.26 -3.46 13.58
C ASN A 181 -8.94 -4.82 13.36
N THR A 182 -8.60 -5.54 12.29
CA THR A 182 -9.11 -6.89 12.01
C THR A 182 -8.44 -7.95 12.88
N PHE A 183 -7.11 -7.89 13.03
CA PHE A 183 -6.32 -8.85 13.79
C PHE A 183 -5.70 -8.15 15.00
N GLN A 184 -6.51 -7.91 16.01
CA GLN A 184 -6.15 -7.06 17.15
C GLN A 184 -5.07 -7.70 18.02
N ASP A 185 -4.28 -6.86 18.68
CA ASP A 185 -3.42 -7.28 19.78
C ASP A 185 -4.15 -6.97 21.09
N PRO A 186 -4.34 -7.93 22.00
CA PRO A 186 -5.09 -7.68 23.25
C PRO A 186 -4.52 -6.54 24.10
N HIS A 187 -3.24 -6.21 23.94
CA HIS A 187 -2.55 -5.16 24.69
C HIS A 187 -2.17 -3.96 23.81
N ASP A 188 -2.68 -3.90 22.57
CA ASP A 188 -2.36 -2.86 21.57
C ASP A 188 -0.85 -2.70 21.31
N HIS A 189 -0.06 -3.75 21.57
CA HIS A 189 1.39 -3.72 21.43
C HIS A 189 1.82 -4.01 20.00
N TYR A 190 1.94 -2.96 19.20
CA TYR A 190 2.45 -3.05 17.83
C TYR A 190 3.90 -2.59 17.72
N THR A 191 4.75 -3.45 17.15
CA THR A 191 6.07 -3.04 16.69
C THR A 191 5.97 -2.33 15.34
N GLY A 192 6.65 -1.19 15.19
CA GLY A 192 6.75 -0.47 13.91
C GLY A 192 7.59 -1.20 12.85
N PHE A 193 7.78 -0.54 11.72
CA PHE A 193 8.57 -1.01 10.59
C PHE A 193 10.06 -1.17 10.95
N ILE A 194 10.64 -2.32 10.57
CA ILE A 194 12.06 -2.64 10.83
C ILE A 194 12.75 -2.86 9.48
N PRO A 195 13.61 -1.94 9.00
CA PRO A 195 14.18 -2.01 7.65
C PRO A 195 14.93 -3.31 7.33
N ASN A 196 15.63 -3.88 8.31
CA ASN A 196 16.60 -4.98 8.11
C ASN A 196 16.20 -6.32 8.77
N ARG A 197 14.91 -6.58 8.99
CA ARG A 197 14.48 -7.90 9.52
C ARG A 197 14.45 -8.93 8.38
N LEU A 198 15.22 -10.01 8.53
CA LEU A 198 15.24 -11.19 7.66
C LEU A 198 13.94 -12.00 7.77
#